data_AF-A0A6V8CCI1-F1
#
_entry.id   AF-A0A6V8CCI1-F1
#
_cell.length_a   1.000
_cell.length_b   1.000
_cell.length_c   1.000
_cell.angle_alpha   90.00
_cell.angle_beta   90.00
_cell.angle_gamma   90.00
#
_symmetry.space_group_name_H-M   'P 1'
#
loop_
_entity.id
_entity.type
_entity.pdbx_description
1 polymer ?
#
loop_
_entity_poly.entity_id
_entity_poly.type
_entity_poly.pdbx_seq_one_letter_code
_entity_poly.pdbx_strand_id
1 'polypeptide(L)'
;MCGLGGMLGAPDEAVLHRMNRLQHHRGPDGQGVWMDERVGLAHTRLAILDLDGGPQPIVGTHGAVAVVNGEIYNHLDLRASCSTYRFTRKVDSEVVLALHAQATANGARSAA
;
A
#
# COMPACT_ATOMS: atom_id res chain seq x y z
N MET A 1 11.99 10.00 0.60
CA MET A 1 11.47 8.66 0.23
C MET A 1 10.69 8.14 1.41
N CYS A 2 9.57 7.44 1.24
CA CYS A 2 8.76 6.92 2.36
C CYS A 2 9.53 5.96 3.31
N GLY A 3 8.96 5.60 4.46
CA GLY A 3 9.41 4.49 5.31
C GLY A 3 8.43 3.32 5.21
N LEU A 4 8.95 2.09 5.28
CA LEU A 4 8.16 0.86 5.27
C LEU A 4 8.56 0.00 6.48
N GLY A 5 7.57 -0.55 7.16
CA GLY A 5 7.72 -1.54 8.22
C GLY A 5 6.66 -2.63 8.13
N GLY A 6 6.97 -3.82 8.63
CA GLY A 6 6.07 -4.96 8.61
C GLY A 6 6.37 -5.94 9.74
N MET A 7 5.32 -6.57 10.26
CA MET A 7 5.39 -7.62 11.26
C MET A 7 4.54 -8.80 10.79
N LEU A 8 5.05 -10.02 10.94
CA LEU A 8 4.35 -11.26 10.62
C LEU A 8 4.24 -12.11 11.89
N GLY A 9 3.07 -12.72 12.11
CA GLY A 9 2.78 -13.60 13.24
C GLY A 9 2.61 -12.84 14.55
N ALA A 10 1.36 -12.49 14.90
CA ALA A 10 1.00 -11.70 16.08
C ALA A 10 1.61 -10.28 16.09
N PRO A 11 1.18 -9.39 15.18
CA PRO A 11 1.68 -8.01 15.15
C PRO A 11 1.30 -7.24 16.43
N ASP A 12 2.16 -6.31 16.82
CA ASP A 12 1.95 -5.40 17.94
C ASP A 12 1.91 -3.96 17.43
N GLU A 13 0.81 -3.26 17.70
CA GLU A 13 0.57 -1.90 17.23
C GLU A 13 1.61 -0.89 17.76
N ALA A 14 2.03 -1.04 19.02
CA ALA A 14 3.02 -0.16 19.62
C ALA A 14 4.40 -0.33 18.96
N VAL A 15 4.74 -1.57 18.57
CA VAL A 15 5.96 -1.86 17.78
C VAL A 15 5.86 -1.25 16.38
N LEU A 16 4.73 -1.37 15.68
CA LEU A 16 4.52 -0.75 14.36
C LEU A 16 4.68 0.78 14.43
N HIS A 17 4.10 1.44 15.43
CA HIS A 17 4.31 2.87 15.63
C HIS A 17 5.76 3.21 15.98
N ARG A 18 6.48 2.33 16.69
CA ARG A 18 7.91 2.52 16.96
C ARG A 18 8.74 2.42 15.68
N MET A 19 8.40 1.50 14.77
CA MET A 19 9.02 1.43 13.44
C MET A 19 8.84 2.74 12.67
N ASN A 20 7.62 3.29 12.64
CA ASN A 20 7.35 4.59 12.02
C ASN A 20 8.19 5.72 12.62
N ARG A 21 8.28 5.81 13.95
CA ARG A 21 9.10 6.84 14.62
C ARG A 21 10.58 6.77 14.21
N LEU A 22 11.16 5.57 14.14
CA LEU A 22 12.56 5.38 13.71
C LEU A 22 12.79 5.79 12.25
N GLN A 23 11.75 5.68 11.41
CA GLN A 23 11.78 6.03 9.99
C GLN A 23 11.16 7.41 9.68
N HIS A 24 10.87 8.24 10.69
CA HIS A 24 10.19 9.53 10.49
C HIS A 24 10.94 10.47 9.54
N HIS A 25 12.28 10.49 9.63
CA HIS A 25 13.14 11.27 8.75
C HIS A 25 12.97 10.96 7.24
N ARG A 26 12.44 9.79 6.90
CA ARG A 26 12.18 9.38 5.52
C ARG A 26 10.89 10.00 4.99
N GLY A 27 9.83 9.95 5.81
CA GLY A 27 8.49 10.44 5.47
C GLY A 27 7.91 11.35 6.55
N PRO A 28 8.31 12.63 6.58
CA PRO A 28 7.87 13.57 7.61
C PRO A 28 6.42 14.05 7.44
N ASP A 29 5.81 13.86 6.26
CA ASP A 29 4.50 14.45 5.92
C ASP A 29 3.32 13.62 6.42
N GLY A 30 3.55 12.37 6.82
CA GLY A 30 2.49 11.52 7.36
C GLY A 30 2.98 10.17 7.83
N GLN A 31 2.14 9.48 8.58
CA GLN A 31 2.38 8.10 9.00
C GLN A 31 1.07 7.34 9.12
N GLY A 32 1.14 6.02 8.99
CA GLY A 32 -0.01 5.15 9.17
C GLY A 32 0.40 3.73 9.59
N VAL A 33 -0.55 3.02 10.18
CA VAL A 33 -0.45 1.59 10.51
C VAL A 33 -1.73 0.89 10.07
N TRP A 34 -1.61 -0.38 9.74
CA TRP A 34 -2.73 -1.30 9.54
C TRP A 34 -2.32 -2.66 10.08
N MET A 35 -3.21 -3.39 10.73
CA MET A 35 -2.91 -4.75 11.17
C MET A 35 -4.17 -5.62 11.28
N ASP A 36 -3.97 -6.92 11.17
CA ASP A 36 -4.92 -7.98 11.55
C ASP A 36 -4.24 -8.95 12.55
N GLU A 37 -4.82 -10.13 12.79
CA GLU A 37 -4.27 -11.13 13.72
C GLU A 37 -2.91 -11.70 13.30
N ARG A 38 -2.53 -11.56 12.02
CA ARG A 38 -1.39 -12.26 11.40
C ARG A 38 -0.33 -11.31 10.87
N VAL A 39 -0.70 -10.12 10.42
CA VAL A 39 0.17 -9.20 9.72
C VAL A 39 -0.07 -7.76 10.19
N GLY A 40 1.02 -7.04 10.43
CA GLY A 40 1.01 -5.60 10.68
C GLY A 40 1.87 -4.88 9.65
N LEU A 41 1.41 -3.73 9.17
CA LEU A 41 2.10 -2.87 8.21
C LEU A 41 2.21 -1.47 8.78
N ALA A 42 3.37 -0.85 8.60
CA ALA A 42 3.67 0.51 9.04
C ALA A 42 4.25 1.32 7.87
N HIS A 43 3.86 2.59 7.76
CA HIS A 43 4.32 3.49 6.70
C HIS A 43 4.60 4.88 7.23
N THR A 44 5.67 5.51 6.72
CA THR A 44 5.89 6.97 6.81
C THR A 44 5.94 7.57 5.43
N ARG A 45 5.32 8.73 5.23
CA ARG A 45 5.03 9.30 3.91
C ARG A 45 5.85 10.55 3.65
N LEU A 46 6.54 10.57 2.51
CA LEU A 46 7.01 11.80 1.88
C LEU A 46 6.10 12.08 0.69
N ALA A 47 5.43 13.23 0.70
CA ALA A 47 4.48 13.63 -0.33
C ALA A 47 5.23 14.29 -1.50
N ILE A 48 5.34 13.60 -2.64
CA ILE A 48 6.02 14.12 -3.83
C ILE A 48 5.04 14.41 -4.97
N LEU A 49 4.35 13.38 -5.49
CA LEU A 49 3.49 13.51 -6.68
C LEU A 49 2.02 13.80 -6.37
N ASP A 50 1.48 13.21 -5.30
CA ASP A 50 0.06 13.31 -4.97
C ASP A 50 -0.11 13.87 -3.57
N LEU A 51 0.00 15.18 -3.38
CA LEU A 51 0.02 15.80 -2.04
C LEU A 51 -1.22 15.41 -1.20
N ASP A 52 -2.38 15.29 -1.83
CA ASP A 52 -3.68 14.95 -1.22
C ASP A 52 -4.03 13.46 -1.26
N GLY A 53 -3.14 12.60 -1.78
CA GLY A 53 -3.38 11.19 -2.12
C GLY A 53 -3.81 10.25 -1.00
N GLY A 54 -3.89 10.76 0.22
CA GLY A 54 -4.33 10.01 1.38
C GLY A 54 -3.25 9.11 1.97
N PRO A 55 -3.52 8.62 3.19
CA PRO A 55 -2.53 7.88 3.98
C PRO A 55 -2.31 6.48 3.42
N GLN A 56 -1.08 5.98 3.56
CA GLN A 56 -0.82 4.54 3.47
C GLN A 56 -0.73 3.97 4.90
N PRO A 57 -1.10 2.70 5.15
CA PRO A 57 -1.39 1.64 4.19
C PRO A 57 -2.66 1.83 3.31
N ILE A 58 -2.61 1.34 2.08
CA ILE A 58 -3.72 1.37 1.11
C ILE A 58 -4.47 0.04 1.20
N VAL A 59 -5.78 0.11 1.50
CA VAL A 59 -6.66 -1.07 1.55
C VAL A 59 -7.37 -1.19 0.21
N GLY A 60 -7.14 -2.30 -0.49
CA GLY A 60 -7.76 -2.60 -1.77
C GLY A 60 -9.17 -3.17 -1.62
N THR A 61 -9.93 -3.15 -2.71
CA THR A 61 -11.33 -3.61 -2.72
C THR A 61 -11.49 -5.13 -2.63
N HIS A 62 -10.42 -5.88 -2.85
CA HIS A 62 -10.35 -7.34 -2.74
C HIS A 62 -9.68 -7.83 -1.45
N GLY A 63 -9.53 -6.95 -0.45
CA GLY A 63 -9.01 -7.30 0.88
C GLY A 63 -7.48 -7.31 1.00
N ALA A 64 -6.73 -7.13 -0.08
CA ALA A 64 -5.28 -6.93 0.02
C ALA A 64 -4.94 -5.53 0.55
N VAL A 65 -3.84 -5.42 1.29
CA VAL A 65 -3.35 -4.15 1.84
C VAL A 65 -1.91 -3.93 1.40
N ALA A 66 -1.58 -2.71 0.99
CA ALA A 66 -0.27 -2.35 0.47
C ALA A 66 0.35 -1.16 1.19
N VAL A 67 1.66 -1.22 1.38
CA VAL A 67 2.53 -0.08 1.70
C VAL A 67 3.58 0.02 0.60
N VAL A 68 3.82 1.24 0.10
CA VAL A 68 4.63 1.50 -1.09
C VAL A 68 5.60 2.63 -0.82
N ASN A 69 6.84 2.44 -1.25
CA ASN A 69 7.87 3.46 -1.29
C ASN A 69 8.42 3.53 -2.71
N GLY A 70 8.15 4.63 -3.39
CA GLY A 70 8.51 4.87 -4.78
C GLY A 70 7.35 5.50 -5.54
N GLU A 71 7.60 5.77 -6.82
CA GLU A 71 6.69 6.45 -7.71
C GLU A 71 6.43 5.59 -8.95
N ILE A 72 5.17 5.32 -9.23
CA ILE A 72 4.76 4.53 -10.39
C ILE A 72 4.40 5.50 -11.51
N TYR A 73 5.40 5.92 -12.28
CA TYR A 73 5.25 6.98 -13.28
C TYR A 73 4.23 6.64 -14.38
N ASN A 74 4.11 5.37 -14.76
CA ASN A 74 3.13 4.89 -15.73
C ASN A 74 1.78 4.46 -15.10
N HIS A 75 1.46 4.91 -13.88
CA HIS A 75 0.23 4.51 -13.20
C HIS A 75 -1.04 4.83 -14.01
N LEU A 76 -1.07 5.91 -14.81
CA LEU A 76 -2.24 6.23 -15.64
C LEU A 76 -2.51 5.13 -16.69
N ASP A 77 -1.47 4.65 -17.37
CA ASP A 77 -1.58 3.56 -18.35
C ASP A 77 -2.00 2.26 -17.66
N LEU A 78 -1.41 1.97 -16.49
CA LEU A 78 -1.76 0.80 -15.69
C LEU A 78 -3.21 0.85 -15.20
N ARG A 79 -3.70 2.02 -14.73
CA ARG A 79 -5.10 2.22 -14.35
C ARG A 79 -6.04 1.93 -15.51
N ALA A 80 -5.70 2.38 -16.71
CA ALA A 80 -6.48 2.10 -17.93
C ALA A 80 -6.49 0.60 -18.26
N SER A 81 -5.39 -0.11 -18.06
CA SER A 81 -5.31 -1.58 -18.26
C SER A 81 -6.04 -2.40 -17.18
N CYS A 82 -6.35 -1.79 -16.03
CA CYS A 82 -6.98 -2.42 -14.88
C CYS A 82 -8.46 -2.06 -14.73
N SER A 83 -9.23 -2.10 -15.83
CA SER A 83 -10.62 -1.61 -15.88
C SER A 83 -11.60 -2.33 -14.95
N THR A 84 -11.30 -3.56 -14.52
CA THR A 84 -12.14 -4.34 -13.58
C THR A 84 -11.88 -4.00 -12.12
N TYR A 85 -10.80 -3.27 -11.81
CA TYR A 85 -10.46 -2.89 -10.44
C TYR A 85 -11.11 -1.54 -10.09
N ARG A 86 -11.88 -1.50 -9.00
CA ARG A 86 -12.48 -0.26 -8.51
C ARG A 86 -11.45 0.54 -7.73
N PHE A 87 -10.84 1.52 -8.38
CA PHE A 87 -9.97 2.50 -7.72
C PHE A 87 -10.76 3.39 -6.76
N THR A 88 -10.19 3.63 -5.58
CA THR A 88 -10.80 4.41 -4.50
C THR A 88 -10.02 5.69 -4.19
N ARG A 89 -8.77 5.77 -4.64
CA ARG A 89 -7.85 6.89 -4.37
C ARG A 89 -7.20 7.37 -5.67
N LYS A 90 -6.70 8.60 -5.66
CA LYS A 90 -6.01 9.21 -6.80
C LYS A 90 -4.47 9.10 -6.73
N VAL A 91 -3.96 8.14 -5.96
CA VAL A 91 -2.53 7.84 -5.87
C VAL A 91 -2.06 6.92 -6.98
N ASP A 92 -0.80 7.09 -7.37
CA ASP A 92 -0.08 6.20 -8.26
C ASP A 92 0.01 4.77 -7.67
N SER A 93 0.28 4.67 -6.37
CA SER A 93 0.54 3.42 -5.65
C SER A 93 -0.65 2.44 -5.60
N GLU A 94 -1.89 2.89 -5.82
CA GLU A 94 -3.07 2.00 -5.80
C GLU A 94 -3.07 1.00 -6.99
N VAL A 95 -2.34 1.29 -8.07
CA VAL A 95 -2.21 0.36 -9.22
C VAL A 95 -1.55 -0.96 -8.84
N VAL A 96 -0.73 -0.99 -7.79
CA VAL A 96 -0.15 -2.25 -7.27
C VAL A 96 -1.25 -3.21 -6.81
N LEU A 97 -2.26 -2.68 -6.10
CA LEU A 97 -3.41 -3.48 -5.65
C LEU A 97 -4.26 -3.95 -6.83
N ALA A 98 -4.42 -3.11 -7.84
CA ALA A 98 -5.16 -3.45 -9.05
C ALA A 98 -4.50 -4.61 -9.82
N LEU A 99 -3.19 -4.53 -10.04
CA LEU A 99 -2.42 -5.57 -10.72
C LEU A 99 -2.38 -6.87 -9.90
N HIS A 100 -2.25 -6.78 -8.57
CA HIS A 100 -2.34 -7.94 -7.69
C HIS A 100 -3.70 -8.64 -7.82
N ALA A 101 -4.80 -7.89 -7.83
CA ALA A 101 -6.15 -8.45 -8.00
C ALA A 101 -6.30 -9.19 -9.34
N GLN A 102 -5.78 -8.62 -10.43
CA GLN A 102 -5.79 -9.27 -11.74
C GLN A 102 -4.94 -10.55 -11.75
N ALA A 103 -3.73 -10.50 -11.20
CA ALA A 103 -2.81 -11.64 -11.18
C ALA A 103 -3.39 -12.82 -10.38
N THR A 104 -3.97 -12.54 -9.20
CA THR A 104 -4.61 -13.57 -8.36
C THR A 104 -5.85 -14.17 -9.02
N ALA A 105 -6.68 -13.35 -9.70
CA ALA A 105 -7.82 -13.85 -10.47
C ALA A 105 -7.41 -14.72 -11.67
N ASN A 106 -6.25 -14.46 -12.29
CA ASN A 106 -5.76 -15.26 -13.41
C ASN A 106 -5.15 -16.58 -12.94
N GLY A 107 -4.37 -16.57 -11.85
CA GLY A 107 -3.81 -17.79 -11.25
C GLY A 107 -4.88 -18.77 -10.76
N ALA A 108 -6.01 -18.26 -10.26
CA ALA A 108 -7.15 -19.09 -9.89
C ALA A 108 -7.80 -19.79 -11.10
N ARG A 109 -7.76 -19.17 -12.29
CA ARG A 109 -8.31 -19.76 -13.53
C ARG A 109 -7.37 -20.76 -14.19
N SER A 110 -6.06 -20.66 -13.99
CA SER A 110 -5.09 -21.64 -14.52
C SER A 110 -4.96 -22.90 -13.68
N ALA A 111 -5.50 -22.89 -12.45
CA ALA A 111 -5.47 -24.02 -11.52
C ALA A 111 -6.78 -24.84 -11.50
N ALA A 112 -7.76 -24.46 -12.33
CA ALA A 112 -9.05 -25.14 -12.53
C ALA A 112 -9.09 -25.74 -13.94
#